data_AF-A0A2H9MPG4-F1
#
_entry.id   AF-A0A2H9MPG4-F1
#
_cell.length_a   1.000
_cell.length_b   1.000
_cell.length_c   1.000
_cell.angle_alpha   90.00
_cell.angle_beta   90.00
_cell.angle_gamma   90.00
#
_symmetry.space_group_name_H-M   'P 1'
#
loop_
_entity.id
_entity.type
_entity.pdbx_description
1 polymer ?
#
loop_
_entity_poly.entity_id
_entity_poly.type
_entity_poly.pdbx_seq_one_letter_code
_entity_poly.pdbx_strand_id
1 'polypeptide(L)' 'EEIGSGEIGLNGFRILVNDKRFKDMPGILEVPGDIYGYKRNIDLLRSLVIGKN' A
#
# COMPACT_ATOMS: atom_id res chain seq x y z
N GLU A 1 8.63 10.24 -1.97
CA GLU A 1 7.81 9.69 -3.06
C GLU A 1 6.53 9.10 -2.50
N GLU A 2 5.47 9.07 -3.30
CA GLU A 2 4.14 8.63 -2.88
C GLU A 2 3.73 7.36 -3.64
N ILE A 3 3.06 6.44 -2.96
CA ILE A 3 2.53 5.21 -3.54
C ILE A 3 1.51 5.55 -4.63
N GLY A 4 1.67 4.93 -5.80
CA GLY A 4 0.78 5.11 -6.94
C GLY A 4 1.17 6.22 -7.92
N SER A 5 2.25 6.97 -7.67
CA SER A 5 2.76 7.98 -8.61
C SER A 5 3.62 7.40 -9.75
N GLY A 6 3.91 6.10 -9.74
CA GLY A 6 4.62 5.39 -10.81
C GLY A 6 3.70 4.52 -11.68
N GLU A 7 4.27 3.83 -12.66
CA GLU A 7 3.53 3.08 -13.69
C GLU A 7 2.66 1.92 -13.18
N ILE A 8 2.98 1.35 -12.01
CA ILE A 8 2.12 0.35 -11.36
C ILE A 8 0.74 0.94 -11.00
N GLY A 9 0.72 2.24 -10.64
CA GLY A 9 -0.46 2.98 -10.22
C GLY A 9 -1.15 2.41 -8.97
N LEU A 10 -2.20 3.09 -8.50
CA LEU A 10 -2.95 2.65 -7.32
C LEU A 10 -3.71 1.34 -7.52
N ASN A 11 -4.07 1.00 -8.76
CA ASN A 11 -4.80 -0.22 -9.07
C ASN A 11 -3.94 -1.47 -8.82
N GLY A 12 -2.64 -1.43 -9.14
CA GLY A 12 -1.73 -2.54 -8.83
C GLY A 12 -1.67 -2.82 -7.33
N PHE A 13 -1.51 -1.77 -6.51
CA PHE A 13 -1.53 -1.90 -5.05
C PHE A 13 -2.86 -2.39 -4.51
N ARG A 14 -3.99 -1.93 -5.05
CA ARG A 14 -5.33 -2.40 -4.66
C ARG A 14 -5.48 -3.90 -4.87
N ILE A 15 -4.95 -4.45 -5.96
CA ILE A 15 -4.99 -5.90 -6.21
C ILE A 15 -4.14 -6.62 -5.16
N LEU A 16 -2.91 -6.15 -4.91
CA LEU A 16 -1.97 -6.80 -3.99
C LEU A 16 -2.49 -6.84 -2.54
N VAL A 17 -2.96 -5.70 -2.00
CA VAL A 17 -3.42 -5.64 -0.60
C VAL A 17 -4.70 -6.42 -0.33
N ASN A 18 -5.43 -6.82 -1.38
CA ASN A 18 -6.65 -7.63 -1.28
C ASN A 18 -6.45 -9.08 -1.73
N ASP A 19 -5.24 -9.47 -2.14
CA ASP A 19 -4.97 -10.83 -2.58
C ASP A 19 -4.78 -11.76 -1.37
N LYS A 20 -5.63 -12.77 -1.26
CA LYS A 20 -5.68 -13.74 -0.16
C LYS A 20 -4.33 -14.41 0.15
N ARG A 21 -3.43 -14.50 -0.84
CA ARG A 21 -2.10 -15.10 -0.67
C ARG A 21 -1.19 -14.28 0.24
N PHE A 22 -1.48 -12.98 0.41
CA PHE A 22 -0.70 -12.05 1.22
C PHE A 22 -1.37 -11.67 2.54
N LYS A 23 -2.54 -12.25 2.88
CA LYS A 23 -3.33 -11.86 4.06
C LYS A 23 -2.52 -11.85 5.37
N ASP A 24 -1.68 -12.86 5.56
CA ASP A 24 -0.88 -13.05 6.78
C ASP A 24 0.60 -12.69 6.56
N MET A 25 0.93 -12.01 5.46
CA MET A 25 2.29 -11.63 5.08
C MET A 25 2.52 -10.12 5.35
N PRO A 26 3.64 -9.72 5.98
CA PRO A 26 3.97 -8.31 6.10
C PRO A 26 4.34 -7.69 4.74
N GLY A 27 3.87 -6.48 4.49
CA GLY A 27 4.34 -5.61 3.42
C GLY A 27 5.31 -4.55 3.96
N ILE A 28 6.46 -4.38 3.31
CA ILE A 28 7.49 -3.40 3.69
C ILE A 28 7.53 -2.29 2.64
N LEU A 29 7.48 -1.03 3.08
CA LEU A 29 7.64 0.14 2.21
C LEU A 29 9.11 0.55 2.16
N GLU A 30 9.70 0.45 0.97
CA GLU A 30 11.11 0.83 0.71
C GLU A 30 11.21 2.03 -0.26
N VAL A 31 10.11 2.76 -0.43
CA VAL A 31 10.08 3.96 -1.28
C VAL A 31 10.84 5.12 -0.62
N PRO A 32 11.57 5.96 -1.38
CA PRO A 32 12.24 7.13 -0.81
C PRO A 32 11.26 8.04 -0.06
N GLY A 33 11.52 8.34 1.21
CA GLY A 33 10.62 9.19 2.01
C GLY A 33 11.07 9.40 3.45
N ASP A 34 10.28 10.18 4.18
CA ASP A 34 10.42 10.42 5.61
C ASP A 34 9.31 9.72 6.40
N ILE A 35 9.33 9.84 7.73
CA ILE A 35 8.35 9.18 8.61
C ILE A 35 6.91 9.61 8.30
N TYR A 36 6.70 10.86 7.88
CA TYR A 36 5.38 11.37 7.54
C TYR A 36 4.90 10.84 6.17
N GLY A 37 5.81 10.71 5.20
CA GLY A 37 5.57 10.07 3.92
C GLY A 37 5.22 8.59 4.08
N TYR A 38 5.96 7.86 4.91
CA TYR A 38 5.61 6.47 5.23
C TYR A 38 4.23 6.38 5.87
N LYS A 39 3.91 7.27 6.82
CA LYS A 39 2.58 7.31 7.42
C LYS A 39 1.47 7.52 6.37
N ARG A 40 1.61 8.51 5.48
CA ARG A 40 0.64 8.76 4.40
C ARG A 40 0.47 7.56 3.48
N ASN A 41 1.58 6.94 3.08
CA ASN A 41 1.57 5.76 2.20
C ASN A 41 0.90 4.55 2.87
N ILE A 42 1.16 4.30 4.16
CA ILE A 42 0.49 3.24 4.91
C ILE A 42 -1.01 3.52 5.05
N ASP A 43 -1.38 4.75 5.39
CA ASP A 43 -2.80 5.14 5.54
C ASP A 43 -3.54 4.98 4.20
N LEU A 44 -2.91 5.36 3.08
CA LEU A 44 -3.41 5.14 1.73
C LEU A 44 -3.59 3.65 1.41
N LEU A 45 -2.56 2.81 1.62
CA LEU A 45 -2.65 1.37 1.36
C LEU A 45 -3.76 0.70 2.18
N ARG A 46 -3.92 1.08 3.45
CA ARG A 46 -5.01 0.59 4.31
C ARG A 46 -6.39 0.97 3.79
N SER A 47 -6.53 2.16 3.20
CA SER A 47 -7.79 2.60 2.58
C SER A 47 -8.17 1.81 1.32
N LEU A 48 -7.22 1.08 0.72
CA LEU A 48 -7.46 0.25 -0.48
C LEU A 48 -7.96 -1.17 -0.14
N VAL A 49 -7.89 -1.59 1.13
CA VAL A 49 -8.39 -2.89 1.58
C VAL A 49 -9.92 -2.89 1.59
N ILE A 50 -10.52 -3.91 0.99
CA ILE A 50 -11.97 -4.08 0.86
C ILE A 50 -12.44 -5.05 1.94
N GLY A 51 -13.41 -4.61 2.76
CA GLY A 51 -13.88 -5.33 3.95
C GLY A 51 -13.37 -4.67 5.24
N LYS A 52 -14.04 -4.92 6.37
CA LYS A 52 -13.60 -4.38 7.66
C LYS A 52 -12.32 -5.08 8.11
N ASN A 53 -11.31 -4.28 8.47
CA ASN A 53 -10.24 -4.71 9.39
C ASN A 53 -10.84 -5.08 10.75
#